data_AF-A0A9P5UGS1-F1
#
_entry.id   AF-A0A9P5UGS1-F1
#
_cell.length_a   1.000
_cell.length_b   1.000
_cell.length_c   1.000
_cell.angle_alpha   90.00
_cell.angle_beta   90.00
_cell.angle_gamma   90.00
#
_symmetry.space_group_name_H-M   'P 1'
#
loop_
_entity.id
_entity.type
_entity.pdbx_description
1 polymer ?
#
loop_
_entity_poly.entity_id
_entity_poly.type
_entity_poly.pdbx_seq_one_letter_code
_entity_poly.pdbx_strand_id
1 'polypeptide(L)'
;NARTMDYPSKQYIYTTVPPIPLGTKYSDFPGGYSECWISGHVKRAIYATPNFPTLPLRPTGGKAYRLAKAGNKGFGMFATRLIRAGDLIIDERPLIVVPA
;
A
#
# COMPACT_ATOMS: atom_id res chain seq x y z
N ASN A 1 -1.12 14.48 -14.08
CA ASN A 1 -0.08 15.53 -14.11
C ASN A 1 1.27 14.92 -14.45
N ALA A 2 1.66 14.92 -15.73
CA ALA A 2 2.97 14.40 -16.17
C ALA A 2 4.17 15.14 -15.54
N ARG A 3 3.98 16.39 -15.11
CA ARG A 3 4.99 17.23 -14.43
C ARG A 3 5.51 16.67 -13.09
N THR A 4 4.88 15.66 -12.49
CA THR A 4 5.28 15.12 -11.17
C THR A 4 6.24 13.93 -11.24
N MET A 5 6.76 13.59 -12.44
CA MET A 5 7.67 12.44 -12.65
C MET A 5 9.08 12.85 -13.13
N ASP A 6 9.31 14.13 -13.39
CA ASP A 6 10.52 14.70 -14.01
C ASP A 6 11.66 14.97 -13.00
N TYR A 7 11.80 14.11 -11.98
CA TYR A 7 12.90 14.24 -11.03
C TYR A 7 14.17 13.55 -11.56
N PRO A 8 15.36 14.17 -11.44
CA PRO A 8 16.63 13.51 -11.68
C PRO A 8 16.70 12.14 -10.99
N SER A 9 17.26 11.13 -11.66
CA SER A 9 17.26 9.73 -11.18
C SER A 9 17.78 9.56 -9.76
N LYS A 10 18.78 10.35 -9.36
CA LYS A 10 19.44 10.27 -8.04
C LYS A 10 18.87 11.23 -7.00
N GLN A 11 17.94 12.12 -7.38
CA GLN A 11 17.33 13.04 -6.43
C GLN A 11 16.31 12.30 -5.56
N TYR A 12 16.45 12.41 -4.25
CA TYR A 12 15.44 11.96 -3.29
C TYR A 12 14.35 13.03 -3.13
N ILE A 13 13.11 12.57 -3.06
CA ILE A 13 11.92 13.41 -3.02
C ILE A 13 10.95 12.86 -1.98
N TYR A 14 10.27 13.77 -1.30
CA TYR A 14 9.09 13.45 -0.50
C TYR A 14 7.85 13.56 -1.39
N THR A 15 7.05 12.50 -1.50
CA THR A 15 5.89 12.46 -2.41
C THR A 15 4.85 11.47 -1.91
N THR A 16 3.59 11.77 -2.16
CA THR A 16 2.49 10.82 -1.99
C THR A 16 2.34 9.94 -3.24
N VAL A 17 2.12 8.65 -3.06
CA VAL A 17 1.99 7.65 -4.14
C VAL A 17 0.81 6.71 -3.86
N PRO A 18 -0.19 6.60 -4.78
CA PRO A 18 -0.42 7.48 -5.92
C PRO A 18 -0.73 8.93 -5.47
N PRO A 19 -0.61 9.93 -6.36
CA PRO A 19 -0.82 11.31 -5.97
C PRO A 19 -2.32 11.55 -5.72
N ILE A 20 -2.63 12.16 -4.58
CA ILE A 20 -4.00 12.49 -4.17
C ILE A 20 -4.20 14.00 -4.10
N PRO A 21 -5.43 14.52 -4.33
CA PRO A 21 -5.76 15.90 -4.03
C PRO A 21 -5.53 16.27 -2.57
N LEU A 22 -5.19 17.53 -2.30
CA LEU A 22 -5.08 18.03 -0.93
C LEU A 22 -6.45 17.95 -0.23
N GLY A 23 -6.47 17.46 1.01
CA GLY A 23 -7.71 17.31 1.79
C GLY A 23 -8.53 16.05 1.48
N THR A 24 -8.01 15.14 0.66
CA THR A 24 -8.63 13.83 0.40
C THR A 24 -8.83 13.06 1.70
N LYS A 25 -10.04 12.56 1.95
CA LYS A 25 -10.32 11.67 3.09
C LYS A 25 -10.08 10.22 2.68
N TYR A 26 -9.82 9.36 3.67
CA TYR A 26 -9.64 7.93 3.42
C TYR A 26 -10.83 7.28 2.69
N SER A 27 -12.06 7.76 2.94
CA SER A 27 -13.28 7.32 2.24
C SER A 27 -13.24 7.53 0.73
N ASP A 28 -12.51 8.54 0.28
CA ASP A 28 -12.51 9.00 -1.11
C ASP A 28 -11.52 8.18 -1.96
N PHE A 29 -10.54 7.54 -1.30
CA PHE A 29 -9.54 6.70 -1.95
C PHE A 29 -9.38 5.36 -1.21
N PRO A 30 -10.33 4.43 -1.37
CA PRO A 30 -10.35 3.17 -0.63
C PRO A 30 -9.15 2.26 -0.95
N GLY A 31 -8.45 2.52 -2.06
CA GLY A 31 -7.20 1.85 -2.39
C GLY A 31 -5.99 2.28 -1.54
N GLY A 32 -6.14 3.33 -0.74
CA GLY A 32 -5.08 3.91 0.07
C GLY A 32 -3.99 4.60 -0.75
N TYR A 33 -3.20 5.42 -0.05
CA TYR A 33 -2.02 6.07 -0.58
C TYR A 33 -0.91 5.98 0.46
N SER A 34 0.34 6.09 0.01
CA SER A 34 1.52 5.99 0.85
C SER A 34 2.33 7.27 0.75
N GLU A 35 2.87 7.70 1.88
CA GLU A 35 3.85 8.79 1.93
C GLU A 35 5.24 8.18 1.72
N CYS A 36 5.97 8.68 0.72
CA CYS A 36 7.20 8.08 0.25
C CYS A 36 8.35 9.10 0.26
N TRP A 37 9.48 8.72 0.83
CA TRP A 37 10.78 9.35 0.57
C TRP A 37 11.58 8.42 -0.33
N ILE A 38 11.61 8.70 -1.63
CA ILE A 38 12.19 7.80 -2.63
C ILE A 38 12.97 8.59 -3.67
N SER A 39 13.84 7.92 -4.43
CA SER A 39 14.54 8.58 -5.54
C SER A 39 13.63 8.77 -6.76
N GLY A 40 13.95 9.73 -7.62
CA GLY A 40 13.26 9.93 -8.90
C GLY A 40 13.24 8.66 -9.77
N HIS A 41 14.30 7.86 -9.73
CA HIS A 41 14.36 6.55 -10.39
C HIS A 41 13.32 5.58 -9.81
N VAL A 42 13.26 5.41 -8.48
CA VAL A 42 12.30 4.51 -7.82
C VAL A 42 10.87 4.95 -8.09
N LYS A 43 10.58 6.26 -8.05
CA LYS A 43 9.25 6.76 -8.40
C LYS A 43 8.85 6.35 -9.82
N ARG A 44 9.73 6.51 -10.82
CA ARG A 44 9.45 6.05 -12.19
C ARG A 44 9.22 4.55 -12.27
N ALA A 45 10.03 3.74 -11.57
CA ALA A 45 9.87 2.30 -11.55
C ALA A 45 8.49 1.89 -10.99
N ILE A 46 8.03 2.52 -9.90
CA ILE A 46 6.69 2.26 -9.33
C ILE A 46 5.59 2.54 -10.37
N TYR A 47 5.62 3.71 -11.02
CA TYR A 47 4.58 4.09 -11.99
C TYR A 47 4.67 3.34 -13.32
N ALA A 48 5.83 2.76 -13.65
CA ALA A 48 5.98 1.87 -14.80
C ALA A 48 5.40 0.46 -14.54
N THR A 49 5.02 0.16 -13.29
CA THR A 49 4.36 -1.11 -12.97
C THR A 49 3.03 -1.19 -13.70
N PRO A 50 2.77 -2.25 -14.50
CA PRO A 50 1.52 -2.41 -15.21
C PRO A 50 0.31 -2.31 -14.28
N ASN A 51 -0.73 -1.59 -14.71
CA ASN A 51 -1.97 -1.37 -13.96
C ASN A 51 -1.80 -0.60 -12.64
N PHE A 52 -0.66 0.08 -12.42
CA PHE A 52 -0.48 0.93 -11.25
C PHE A 52 -1.27 2.26 -11.39
N PRO A 53 -1.93 2.73 -10.31
CA PRO A 53 -2.19 2.02 -9.06
C PRO A 53 -3.31 0.99 -9.23
N THR A 54 -3.07 -0.25 -8.82
CA THR A 54 -4.13 -1.26 -8.77
C THR A 54 -4.93 -1.07 -7.48
N LEU A 55 -6.22 -1.39 -7.47
CA LEU A 55 -6.99 -1.45 -6.23
C LEU A 55 -6.58 -2.67 -5.39
N PRO A 56 -6.66 -2.60 -4.05
CA PRO A 56 -6.40 -3.77 -3.21
C PRO A 56 -7.30 -4.93 -3.60
N LEU A 57 -6.73 -6.13 -3.62
CA LEU A 57 -7.50 -7.34 -3.84
C LEU A 57 -8.51 -7.51 -2.70
N ARG A 58 -9.78 -7.71 -3.07
CA ARG A 58 -10.83 -8.01 -2.09
C ARG A 58 -10.85 -9.50 -1.80
N PRO A 59 -10.79 -9.92 -0.53
CA PRO A 59 -10.99 -11.33 -0.17
C PRO A 59 -12.37 -11.81 -0.66
N THR A 60 -12.39 -12.89 -1.43
CA THR A 60 -13.63 -13.44 -2.04
C THR A 60 -14.56 -14.09 -1.02
N GLY A 61 -14.03 -14.54 0.12
CA GLY A 61 -14.77 -15.22 1.20
C GLY A 61 -15.06 -14.36 2.43
N GLY A 62 -15.08 -13.02 2.28
CA GLY A 62 -15.21 -12.10 3.42
C GLY A 62 -13.95 -12.02 4.28
N LYS A 63 -14.04 -11.34 5.43
CA LYS A 63 -12.89 -11.07 6.30
C LYS A 63 -12.32 -12.39 6.85
N ALA A 64 -11.11 -12.73 6.41
CA ALA A 64 -10.44 -13.99 6.77
C ALA A 64 -9.74 -13.96 8.13
N TYR A 65 -9.62 -12.77 8.75
CA TYR A 65 -8.84 -12.59 9.97
C TYR A 65 -9.46 -11.64 10.98
N ARG A 66 -9.02 -11.79 12.24
CA ARG A 66 -9.20 -10.82 13.32
C ARG A 66 -7.86 -10.58 14.01
N LEU A 67 -7.68 -9.39 14.57
CA LEU A 67 -6.54 -9.08 15.43
C LEU A 67 -6.90 -9.41 16.88
N ALA A 68 -6.01 -10.08 17.59
CA ALA A 68 -6.18 -10.40 19.01
C ALA A 68 -4.83 -10.49 19.72
N LYS A 69 -4.83 -10.49 21.05
CA LYS A 69 -3.60 -10.70 21.83
C LYS A 69 -3.00 -12.09 21.56
N ALA A 70 -1.71 -12.12 21.25
CA ALA A 70 -0.92 -13.31 21.01
C ALA A 70 0.03 -13.57 22.19
N GLY A 71 -0.55 -13.75 23.39
CA GLY A 71 0.21 -13.94 24.62
C GLY A 71 1.11 -12.75 24.93
N ASN A 72 2.39 -13.01 25.18
CA ASN A 72 3.40 -12.00 25.48
C ASN A 72 4.02 -11.32 24.23
N LYS A 73 3.59 -11.69 23.02
CA LYS A 73 4.13 -11.15 21.75
C LYS A 73 3.35 -9.96 21.19
N GLY A 74 2.42 -9.39 21.96
CA GLY A 74 1.56 -8.29 21.52
C GLY A 74 0.32 -8.79 20.77
N PHE A 75 0.01 -8.20 19.61
CA PHE A 75 -1.12 -8.59 18.78
C PHE A 75 -0.70 -9.55 17.67
N GLY A 76 -1.55 -10.53 17.39
CA GLY A 76 -1.43 -11.44 16.26
C GLY A 76 -2.70 -11.43 15.40
N MET A 77 -2.56 -11.98 14.21
CA MET A 77 -3.65 -12.17 13.25
C MET A 77 -4.15 -13.62 13.32
N PHE A 78 -5.45 -13.81 13.56
CA PHE A 78 -6.07 -15.11 13.74
C PHE A 78 -7.17 -15.34 12.72
N ALA A 79 -7.24 -16.55 12.16
CA ALA A 79 -8.25 -16.90 11.17
C ALA A 79 -9.67 -16.84 11.77
N THR A 80 -10.63 -16.35 10.98
CA THR A 80 -12.07 -16.29 11.31
C THR A 80 -12.90 -17.30 10.51
N ARG A 81 -12.28 -17.98 9.55
CA ARG A 81 -12.87 -19.02 8.70
C ARG A 81 -11.81 -20.04 8.29
N LEU A 82 -12.23 -21.15 7.70
CA LEU A 82 -11.32 -22.06 6.99
C LEU A 82 -10.72 -21.33 5.77
N ILE A 83 -9.40 -21.40 5.63
CA ILE A 83 -8.62 -20.77 4.56
C ILE A 83 -8.05 -21.90 3.70
N ARG A 84 -8.36 -21.90 2.41
CA ARG A 84 -7.81 -22.89 1.46
C ARG A 84 -6.47 -22.42 0.90
N ALA A 85 -5.68 -23.35 0.39
CA ALA A 85 -4.47 -23.00 -0.33
C ALA A 85 -4.84 -22.10 -1.53
N GLY A 86 -4.15 -20.95 -1.66
CA GLY A 86 -4.42 -19.95 -2.69
C GLY A 86 -5.44 -18.86 -2.30
N ASP A 87 -6.07 -18.94 -1.13
CA ASP A 87 -6.97 -17.89 -0.66
C ASP A 87 -6.21 -16.59 -0.31
N LEU A 88 -6.76 -15.46 -0.76
CA LEU A 88 -6.27 -14.13 -0.39
C LEU A 88 -6.73 -13.80 1.05
N ILE A 89 -5.77 -13.73 1.98
CA ILE A 89 -6.02 -13.43 3.41
C ILE A 89 -6.09 -11.91 3.63
N ILE A 90 -5.06 -11.20 3.18
CA ILE A 90 -4.92 -9.74 3.27
C ILE A 90 -4.05 -9.25 2.11
N ASP A 91 -4.35 -8.06 1.61
CA ASP A 91 -3.49 -7.29 0.70
C ASP A 91 -3.01 -6.05 1.44
N GLU A 92 -1.82 -6.12 2.02
CA GLU A 92 -1.22 -5.04 2.81
C GLU A 92 -0.42 -4.08 1.92
N ARG A 93 -0.51 -2.78 2.23
CA ARG A 93 0.30 -1.74 1.57
C ARG A 93 1.16 -1.01 2.60
N PRO A 94 2.40 -0.64 2.25
CA PRO A 94 3.24 0.13 3.15
C PRO A 94 2.60 1.48 3.43
N LEU A 95 2.56 1.90 4.70
CA LEU A 95 2.10 3.24 5.06
C LEU A 95 3.15 4.29 4.68
N ILE A 96 4.43 3.95 4.87
CA ILE A 96 5.58 4.81 4.62
C ILE A 96 6.66 3.99 3.90
N VAL A 97 7.28 4.58 2.88
CA VAL A 97 8.44 4.00 2.17
C VAL A 97 9.62 4.96 2.28
N VAL A 98 10.69 4.55 2.97
CA VAL A 98 11.93 5.31 3.12
C VAL A 98 13.15 4.39 2.96
N PRO A 99 14.32 4.88 2.51
CA PRO A 99 15.56 4.13 2.56
C PRO A 99 15.92 3.76 4.00
N ALA A 100 16.55 2.61 4.17
CA ALA A 100 17.17 2.21 5.43
C ALA A 100 18.46 3.00 5.70
#